data_AF-A0A3D2F1D4-F1
#
_entry.id   AF-A0A3D2F1D4-F1
#
_cell.length_a   1.000
_cell.length_b   1.000
_cell.length_c   1.000
_cell.angle_alpha   90.00
_cell.angle_beta   90.00
_cell.angle_gamma   90.00
#
_symmetry.space_group_name_H-M   'P 1'
#
loop_
_entity.id
_entity.type
_entity.pdbx_description
1 polymer ?
#
loop_
_entity_poly.entity_id
_entity_poly.type
_entity_poly.pdbx_seq_one_letter_code
_entity_poly.pdbx_strand_id
1 'polypeptide(L)'
;MSGDKIDKKANELFYWATENPSFIEDIKALRKKYKISENGFRTLFEIEKWREKHRGQLVNYLLKQNKKTAQKLLEEREFEIYLLRLLNNHELPITLLYMVEEYLLTNNTKITSARYFFPCAIEKSDWKGKPLSEEELWDEAGLSYTKLLIHNLATKPDVKRFIDSHWGKIQSKDKLKKGQKTNRIRSTTHKERDRYIFELYYSKDLDTSKEVGGYKREKAIAKLVKDRFCEDLDWMTIRKIAHRQKIKRTK
;
A
#
# COMPACT_ATOMS: atom_id res chain seq x y z
N MET A 1 21.11 11.11 -3.53
CA MET A 1 22.05 9.97 -3.62
C MET A 1 22.26 9.69 -5.10
N SER A 2 23.50 9.63 -5.60
CA SER A 2 23.78 9.33 -7.01
C SER A 2 23.36 7.89 -7.35
N GLY A 3 22.90 7.64 -8.58
CA GLY A 3 22.45 6.32 -9.05
C GLY A 3 23.49 5.22 -8.84
N ASP A 4 24.77 5.54 -9.07
CA ASP A 4 25.89 4.60 -8.97
C ASP A 4 26.03 3.92 -7.59
N LYS A 5 25.73 4.63 -6.49
CA LYS A 5 25.81 4.06 -5.14
C LYS A 5 24.65 3.11 -4.84
N ILE A 6 23.48 3.39 -5.42
CA ILE A 6 22.28 2.58 -5.23
C ILE A 6 22.42 1.28 -6.02
N ASP A 7 22.88 1.38 -7.27
CA ASP A 7 23.14 0.23 -8.13
C ASP A 7 24.19 -0.71 -7.54
N LYS A 8 25.25 -0.16 -6.94
CA LYS A 8 26.27 -0.99 -6.27
C LYS A 8 25.68 -1.83 -5.13
N LYS A 9 24.86 -1.22 -4.27
CA LYS A 9 24.24 -1.93 -3.13
C LYS A 9 23.22 -2.98 -3.59
N ALA A 10 22.46 -2.68 -4.64
CA ALA A 10 21.52 -3.65 -5.22
C ALA A 10 22.26 -4.86 -5.80
N ASN A 11 23.36 -4.63 -6.54
CA ASN A 11 24.23 -5.68 -7.05
C ASN A 11 24.84 -6.53 -5.93
N GLU A 12 25.33 -5.91 -4.86
CA GLU A 12 25.89 -6.63 -3.71
C GLU A 12 24.85 -7.54 -3.05
N LEU A 13 23.66 -7.03 -2.73
CA LEU A 13 22.58 -7.83 -2.14
C LEU A 13 22.17 -9.00 -3.04
N PHE A 14 22.08 -8.75 -4.35
CA PHE A 14 21.70 -9.77 -5.30
C PHE A 14 22.78 -10.83 -5.49
N TYR A 15 24.06 -10.42 -5.51
CA TYR A 15 25.19 -11.34 -5.52
C TYR A 15 25.12 -12.32 -4.34
N TRP A 16 24.91 -11.81 -3.12
CA TRP A 16 24.76 -12.66 -1.94
C TRP A 16 23.55 -13.60 -2.03
N ALA A 17 22.44 -13.14 -2.62
CA ALA A 17 21.30 -14.02 -2.88
C ALA A 17 21.66 -15.15 -3.85
N THR A 18 22.41 -14.86 -4.92
CA THR A 18 22.83 -15.87 -5.90
C THR A 18 23.86 -16.86 -5.38
N GLU A 19 24.54 -16.56 -4.27
CA GLU A 19 25.42 -17.49 -3.55
C GLU A 19 24.67 -18.35 -2.53
N ASN A 20 23.40 -18.02 -2.20
CA ASN A 20 22.60 -18.78 -1.25
C ASN A 20 22.02 -20.06 -1.91
N PRO A 21 22.36 -21.27 -1.44
CA PRO A 21 21.86 -22.51 -2.01
C PRO A 21 20.33 -22.62 -2.01
N SER A 22 19.66 -22.13 -0.96
CA SER A 22 18.20 -22.15 -0.88
C SER A 22 17.57 -21.27 -1.94
N PHE A 23 18.18 -20.12 -2.24
CA PHE A 23 17.70 -19.23 -3.30
C PHE A 23 17.85 -19.88 -4.68
N ILE A 24 18.99 -20.54 -4.92
CA ILE A 24 19.25 -21.27 -6.16
C ILE A 24 18.22 -22.41 -6.36
N GLU A 25 17.90 -23.17 -5.31
CA GLU A 25 16.90 -24.24 -5.39
C GLU A 25 15.50 -23.70 -5.69
N ASP A 26 15.11 -22.59 -5.07
CA ASP A 26 13.83 -21.93 -5.40
C ASP A 26 13.80 -21.42 -6.85
N ILE A 27 14.91 -20.88 -7.36
CA ILE A 27 15.08 -20.48 -8.76
C ILE A 27 14.91 -21.69 -9.69
N LYS A 28 15.54 -22.82 -9.40
CA LYS A 28 15.40 -24.06 -10.19
C LYS A 28 13.96 -24.57 -10.18
N ALA A 29 13.30 -24.54 -9.01
CA ALA A 29 11.90 -24.93 -8.88
C ALA A 29 10.98 -24.05 -9.73
N LEU A 30 11.19 -22.72 -9.73
CA LEU A 30 10.45 -21.80 -10.59
C LEU A 30 10.74 -22.04 -12.08
N ARG A 31 12.00 -22.25 -12.46
CA ARG A 31 12.36 -22.59 -13.85
C ARG A 31 11.63 -23.84 -14.32
N LYS A 32 11.62 -24.90 -13.51
CA LYS A 32 10.88 -26.14 -13.79
C LYS A 32 9.38 -25.88 -13.94
N LYS A 33 8.77 -25.12 -13.02
CA LYS A 33 7.34 -24.78 -13.06
C LYS A 33 6.96 -24.05 -14.35
N TYR A 34 7.76 -23.08 -14.76
CA TYR A 34 7.48 -22.22 -15.91
C TYR A 34 8.12 -22.69 -17.23
N LYS A 35 8.65 -23.93 -17.26
CA LYS A 35 9.31 -24.55 -18.42
C LYS A 35 10.45 -23.69 -18.98
N ILE A 36 11.18 -23.03 -18.10
CA ILE A 36 12.41 -22.30 -18.41
C ILE A 36 13.56 -23.31 -18.29
N SER A 37 14.56 -23.22 -19.18
CA SER A 37 15.75 -24.08 -19.12
C SER A 37 16.49 -23.91 -17.79
N GLU A 38 17.17 -24.95 -17.31
CA GLU A 38 17.91 -24.91 -16.05
C GLU A 38 18.93 -23.77 -15.99
N ASN A 39 19.50 -23.38 -17.14
CA ASN A 39 20.45 -22.27 -17.27
C ASN A 39 19.83 -21.03 -17.93
N GLY A 40 18.50 -20.87 -17.87
CA GLY A 40 17.80 -19.78 -18.54
C GLY A 40 17.71 -19.96 -20.07
N PHE A 41 17.07 -19.01 -20.73
CA PHE A 41 17.00 -18.94 -22.19
C PHE A 41 18.34 -18.49 -22.78
N ARG A 42 18.65 -19.00 -23.97
CA ARG A 42 19.93 -18.72 -24.65
C ARG A 42 19.85 -17.48 -25.53
N THR A 43 18.64 -17.09 -25.94
CA THR A 43 18.41 -16.00 -26.89
C THR A 43 17.36 -15.01 -26.38
N LEU A 44 17.50 -13.75 -26.80
CA LEU A 44 16.50 -12.70 -26.53
C LEU A 44 15.12 -13.07 -27.09
N PHE A 45 15.08 -13.72 -28.25
CA PHE A 45 13.84 -14.19 -28.87
C PHE A 45 13.07 -15.18 -28.00
N GLU A 46 13.76 -16.14 -27.38
CA GLU A 46 13.12 -17.08 -26.44
C GLU A 46 12.54 -16.37 -25.22
N ILE A 47 13.26 -15.37 -24.70
CA ILE A 47 12.83 -14.55 -23.56
C ILE A 47 11.58 -13.75 -23.94
N GLU A 48 11.58 -13.08 -25.08
CA GLU A 48 10.45 -12.28 -25.57
C GLU A 48 9.22 -13.16 -25.82
N LYS A 49 9.39 -14.28 -26.53
CA LYS A 49 8.32 -15.25 -26.77
C LYS A 49 7.77 -15.83 -25.48
N TRP A 50 8.63 -16.10 -24.50
CA TRP A 50 8.19 -16.56 -23.18
C TRP A 50 7.43 -15.46 -22.44
N ARG A 51 7.91 -14.21 -22.49
CA ARG A 51 7.26 -13.05 -21.88
C ARG A 51 5.90 -12.78 -22.51
N GLU A 52 5.75 -12.83 -23.83
CA GLU A 52 4.44 -12.68 -24.49
C GLU A 52 3.42 -13.73 -24.04
N LYS A 53 3.89 -14.95 -23.76
CA LYS A 53 3.05 -16.07 -23.32
C LYS A 53 2.65 -15.99 -21.84
N HIS A 54 3.51 -15.45 -20.98
CA HIS A 54 3.31 -15.50 -19.52
C HIS A 54 3.10 -14.14 -18.87
N ARG A 55 3.47 -13.06 -19.56
CA ARG A 55 3.19 -11.68 -19.19
C ARG A 55 1.99 -11.27 -20.03
N GLY A 56 0.80 -11.58 -19.53
CA GLY A 56 -0.46 -11.22 -20.19
C GLY A 56 -0.42 -9.79 -20.71
N GLN A 57 -1.02 -9.55 -21.88
CA GLN A 57 -1.11 -8.23 -22.51
C GLN A 57 -1.86 -7.25 -21.60
N LEU A 58 -1.14 -6.68 -20.62
CA LEU A 58 -1.66 -5.85 -19.54
C LEU A 58 -2.44 -4.64 -20.08
N VAL A 59 -2.05 -4.16 -21.27
CA VAL A 59 -2.61 -2.95 -21.91
C VAL A 59 -3.96 -3.22 -22.58
N ASN A 60 -4.17 -4.41 -23.18
CA ASN A 60 -5.41 -4.73 -23.88
C ASN A 60 -6.51 -5.27 -22.95
N TYR A 61 -6.13 -5.83 -21.79
CA TYR A 61 -7.04 -6.56 -20.90
C TYR A 61 -7.69 -5.68 -19.82
N LEU A 62 -6.98 -4.65 -19.33
CA LEU A 62 -7.53 -3.66 -18.38
C LEU A 62 -8.69 -2.82 -18.98
N LEU A 63 -8.83 -2.80 -20.31
CA LEU A 63 -9.95 -2.15 -21.00
C LEU A 63 -11.28 -2.94 -20.93
N LYS A 64 -11.28 -4.25 -20.61
CA LYS A 64 -12.49 -5.10 -20.62
C LYS A 64 -12.88 -5.59 -19.22
N GLN A 65 -13.55 -4.73 -18.47
CA GLN A 65 -14.04 -4.99 -17.12
C GLN A 65 -15.13 -6.08 -17.02
N ASN A 66 -14.86 -7.13 -16.24
CA ASN A 66 -15.89 -7.88 -15.50
C ASN A 66 -15.27 -8.57 -14.26
N LYS A 67 -16.07 -8.95 -13.24
CA LYS A 67 -15.53 -9.62 -12.02
C LYS A 67 -14.83 -10.96 -12.32
N LYS A 68 -15.27 -11.67 -13.37
CA LYS A 68 -14.60 -12.89 -13.88
C LYS A 68 -13.19 -12.60 -14.43
N THR A 69 -12.93 -11.36 -14.85
CA THR A 69 -11.64 -10.87 -15.36
C THR A 69 -10.61 -10.69 -14.23
N ALA A 70 -11.03 -10.46 -12.97
CA ALA A 70 -10.11 -10.26 -11.85
C ALA A 70 -9.41 -11.56 -11.40
N GLN A 71 -10.12 -12.69 -11.32
CA GLN A 71 -9.50 -13.99 -11.05
C GLN A 71 -8.52 -14.39 -12.16
N LYS A 72 -8.88 -14.13 -13.42
CA LYS A 72 -8.02 -14.36 -14.59
C LYS A 72 -6.83 -13.40 -14.64
N LEU A 73 -6.98 -12.16 -14.16
CA LEU A 73 -5.88 -11.21 -13.95
C LEU A 73 -4.91 -11.72 -12.87
N LEU A 74 -5.39 -12.35 -11.79
CA LEU A 74 -4.52 -12.98 -10.79
C LEU A 74 -3.79 -14.20 -11.34
N GLU A 75 -4.44 -15.02 -12.19
CA GLU A 75 -3.79 -16.10 -12.93
C GLU A 75 -2.71 -15.56 -13.90
N GLU A 76 -2.95 -14.43 -14.56
CA GLU A 76 -1.97 -13.74 -15.42
C GLU A 76 -0.84 -13.04 -14.62
N ARG A 77 -1.06 -12.74 -13.33
CA ARG A 77 -0.05 -12.22 -12.40
C ARG A 77 0.58 -13.31 -11.53
N GLU A 78 0.26 -14.58 -11.77
CA GLU A 78 0.75 -15.69 -10.96
C GLU A 78 2.29 -15.67 -10.94
N PHE A 79 2.93 -15.51 -12.10
CA PHE A 79 4.38 -15.39 -12.20
C PHE A 79 4.96 -14.24 -11.36
N GLU A 80 4.32 -13.07 -11.40
CA GLU A 80 4.73 -11.90 -10.61
C GLU A 80 4.61 -12.19 -9.10
N ILE A 81 3.54 -12.85 -8.66
CA ILE A 81 3.35 -13.26 -7.27
C ILE A 81 4.48 -14.22 -6.83
N TYR A 82 4.87 -15.18 -7.67
CA TYR A 82 5.98 -16.08 -7.33
C TYR A 82 7.32 -15.35 -7.21
N LEU A 83 7.59 -14.39 -8.09
CA LEU A 83 8.79 -13.56 -7.97
C LEU A 83 8.78 -12.72 -6.69
N LEU A 84 7.64 -12.12 -6.34
CA LEU A 84 7.48 -11.35 -5.11
C LEU A 84 7.62 -12.23 -3.86
N ARG A 85 7.09 -13.47 -3.88
CA ARG A 85 7.28 -14.46 -2.81
C ARG A 85 8.74 -14.86 -2.67
N LEU A 86 9.44 -15.08 -3.79
CA LEU A 86 10.86 -15.39 -3.78
C LEU A 86 11.65 -14.26 -3.12
N LEU A 87 11.38 -13.00 -3.47
CA LEU A 87 12.00 -11.86 -2.81
C LEU A 87 11.72 -11.86 -1.31
N ASN A 88 10.45 -12.04 -0.92
CA ASN A 88 10.03 -12.01 0.47
C ASN A 88 10.68 -13.13 1.31
N ASN A 89 10.73 -14.36 0.78
CA ASN A 89 11.30 -15.53 1.46
C ASN A 89 12.80 -15.39 1.74
N HIS A 90 13.51 -14.65 0.87
CA HIS A 90 14.95 -14.41 1.00
C HIS A 90 15.28 -13.01 1.53
N GLU A 91 14.29 -12.33 2.12
CA GLU A 91 14.43 -10.98 2.70
C GLU A 91 15.02 -9.94 1.73
N LEU A 92 14.76 -10.12 0.44
CA LEU A 92 15.24 -9.25 -0.63
C LEU A 92 14.29 -8.08 -0.86
N PRO A 93 14.80 -6.86 -1.09
CA PRO A 93 13.95 -5.71 -1.36
C PRO A 93 13.24 -5.86 -2.71
N ILE A 94 11.98 -5.41 -2.77
CA ILE A 94 11.14 -5.44 -3.99
C ILE A 94 11.78 -4.74 -5.19
N THR A 95 12.70 -3.81 -4.95
CA THR A 95 13.49 -3.15 -6.00
C THR A 95 14.32 -4.12 -6.84
N LEU A 96 14.61 -5.33 -6.33
CA LEU A 96 15.35 -6.37 -7.05
C LEU A 96 14.45 -7.25 -7.93
N LEU A 97 13.14 -6.99 -8.02
CA LEU A 97 12.19 -7.81 -8.77
C LEU A 97 12.64 -8.10 -10.20
N TYR A 98 13.06 -7.06 -10.94
CA TYR A 98 13.54 -7.24 -12.31
C TYR A 98 14.87 -7.97 -12.39
N MET A 99 15.73 -7.83 -11.38
CA MET A 99 17.02 -8.54 -11.32
C MET A 99 16.80 -10.04 -11.11
N VAL A 100 15.89 -10.40 -10.21
CA VAL A 100 15.44 -11.78 -10.02
C VAL A 100 14.77 -12.33 -11.27
N GLU A 101 13.91 -11.55 -11.93
CA GLU A 101 13.27 -11.94 -13.19
C GLU A 101 14.32 -12.23 -14.27
N GLU A 102 15.27 -11.31 -14.48
CA GLU A 102 16.33 -11.48 -15.48
C GLU A 102 17.21 -12.68 -15.16
N TYR A 103 17.61 -12.86 -13.90
CA TYR A 103 18.38 -14.02 -13.49
C TYR A 103 17.62 -15.32 -13.72
N LEU A 104 16.32 -15.38 -13.37
CA LEU A 104 15.48 -16.55 -13.65
C LEU A 104 15.49 -16.88 -15.15
N LEU A 105 15.36 -15.86 -16.01
CA LEU A 105 15.23 -16.01 -17.45
C LEU A 105 16.55 -16.20 -18.19
N THR A 106 17.68 -15.73 -17.68
CA THR A 106 18.97 -15.69 -18.42
C THR A 106 20.12 -16.38 -17.72
N ASN A 107 19.97 -16.68 -16.42
CA ASN A 107 21.06 -17.10 -15.54
C ASN A 107 22.23 -16.11 -15.46
N ASN A 108 22.03 -14.87 -15.91
CA ASN A 108 23.04 -13.84 -15.86
C ASN A 108 22.98 -13.11 -14.50
N THR A 109 24.11 -13.06 -13.82
CA THR A 109 24.30 -12.33 -12.56
C THR A 109 24.79 -10.90 -12.77
N LYS A 110 25.25 -10.56 -13.99
CA LYS A 110 25.71 -9.21 -14.35
C LYS A 110 24.57 -8.37 -14.88
N ILE A 111 24.42 -7.20 -14.26
CA ILE A 111 23.28 -6.32 -14.44
C ILE A 111 23.69 -5.12 -15.28
N THR A 112 22.95 -4.85 -16.36
CA THR A 112 23.21 -3.71 -17.26
C THR A 112 22.42 -2.47 -16.88
N SER A 113 21.30 -2.61 -16.16
CA SER A 113 20.65 -1.55 -15.41
C SER A 113 19.65 -2.16 -14.44
N ALA A 114 19.71 -1.83 -13.14
CA ALA A 114 18.57 -2.06 -12.26
C ALA A 114 17.44 -1.16 -12.75
N ARG A 115 16.51 -1.68 -13.56
CA ARG A 115 15.26 -0.96 -13.81
C ARG A 115 14.57 -0.89 -12.46
N TYR A 116 14.59 0.28 -11.84
CA TYR A 116 14.05 0.44 -10.50
C TYR A 116 12.54 0.16 -10.54
N PHE A 117 12.14 -0.94 -9.90
CA PHE A 117 10.75 -1.06 -9.46
C PHE A 117 10.57 -0.02 -8.36
N PHE A 118 9.72 0.99 -8.58
CA PHE A 118 9.36 1.90 -7.51
C PHE A 118 8.55 1.10 -6.49
N PRO A 119 8.97 1.01 -5.21
CA PRO A 119 8.28 0.23 -4.17
C PRO A 119 6.95 0.88 -3.74
N CYS A 120 6.32 1.67 -4.60
CA CYS A 120 5.08 2.38 -4.37
C CYS A 120 4.17 2.25 -5.59
N ALA A 121 2.95 1.78 -5.35
CA ALA A 121 1.87 1.83 -6.31
C ALA A 121 0.97 3.04 -6.04
N ILE A 122 0.62 3.78 -7.09
CA ILE A 122 -0.44 4.78 -7.02
C ILE A 122 -1.73 4.06 -7.38
N GLU A 123 -2.66 3.94 -6.44
CA GLU A 123 -3.98 3.41 -6.72
C GLU A 123 -4.69 4.29 -7.73
N LYS A 124 -4.99 3.71 -8.90
CA LYS A 124 -5.79 4.36 -9.93
C LYS A 124 -7.20 3.82 -9.85
N SER A 125 -8.19 4.68 -10.05
CA SER A 125 -9.55 4.21 -10.28
C SER A 125 -9.69 3.68 -11.69
N ASP A 126 -10.44 2.60 -11.86
CA ASP A 126 -10.92 2.14 -13.15
C ASP A 126 -11.95 3.14 -13.74
N TRP A 127 -12.40 2.89 -14.97
CA TRP A 127 -13.37 3.75 -15.65
C TRP A 127 -14.77 3.78 -15.00
N LYS A 128 -15.03 2.92 -14.01
CA LYS A 128 -16.24 2.93 -13.15
C LYS A 128 -15.98 3.52 -11.77
N GLY A 129 -14.80 4.09 -11.52
CA GLY A 129 -14.43 4.66 -10.23
C GLY A 129 -14.02 3.65 -9.16
N LYS A 130 -13.89 2.35 -9.49
CA LYS A 130 -13.40 1.36 -8.51
C LYS A 130 -11.87 1.40 -8.44
N PRO A 131 -11.27 1.36 -7.24
CA PRO A 131 -9.82 1.32 -7.11
C PRO A 131 -9.26 0.03 -7.73
N LEU A 132 -8.29 0.18 -8.62
CA LEU A 132 -7.35 -0.86 -9.03
C LEU A 132 -6.20 -0.81 -8.03
N SER A 133 -6.30 -1.67 -7.03
CA SER A 133 -5.30 -1.76 -5.96
C SER A 133 -4.35 -2.93 -6.21
N GLU A 134 -3.06 -2.72 -5.93
CA GLU A 134 -2.07 -3.80 -5.88
C GLU A 134 -2.06 -4.54 -4.53
N GLU A 135 -2.95 -4.17 -3.61
CA GLU A 135 -3.05 -4.79 -2.28
C GLU A 135 -3.24 -6.30 -2.34
N GLU A 136 -4.16 -6.78 -3.19
CA GLU A 136 -4.42 -8.22 -3.33
C GLU A 136 -3.15 -8.97 -3.77
N LEU A 137 -2.40 -8.40 -4.72
CA LEU A 137 -1.11 -8.94 -5.18
C LEU A 137 -0.09 -9.00 -4.03
N TRP A 138 0.04 -7.91 -3.27
CA TRP A 138 1.00 -7.84 -2.17
C TRP A 138 0.63 -8.77 -1.01
N ASP A 139 -0.66 -8.87 -0.68
CA ASP A 139 -1.20 -9.76 0.35
C ASP A 139 -1.03 -11.25 -0.02
N GLU A 140 -1.20 -11.58 -1.30
CA GLU A 140 -0.95 -12.92 -1.85
C GLU A 140 0.54 -13.26 -1.90
N ALA A 141 1.39 -12.26 -2.15
CA ALA A 141 2.84 -12.40 -2.10
C ALA A 141 3.41 -12.46 -0.68
N GLY A 142 2.61 -12.12 0.34
CA GLY A 142 3.04 -12.08 1.74
C GLY A 142 3.89 -10.85 2.08
N LEU A 143 3.82 -9.80 1.25
CA LEU A 143 4.57 -8.57 1.45
C LEU A 143 3.88 -7.67 2.48
N SER A 144 4.70 -7.04 3.31
CA SER A 144 4.23 -5.97 4.20
C SER A 144 4.24 -4.63 3.48
N TYR A 145 3.17 -3.85 3.65
CA TYR A 145 3.05 -2.54 3.02
C TYR A 145 2.29 -1.54 3.89
N THR A 146 2.55 -0.25 3.65
CA THR A 146 1.84 0.85 4.31
C THR A 146 1.08 1.69 3.29
N LYS A 147 -0.22 1.88 3.51
CA LYS A 147 -1.06 2.78 2.72
C LYS A 147 -0.97 4.21 3.21
N LEU A 148 -0.69 5.13 2.31
CA LEU A 148 -0.72 6.57 2.57
C LEU A 148 -1.88 7.21 1.81
N LEU A 149 -2.85 7.75 2.56
CA LEU A 149 -3.94 8.52 1.97
C LEU A 149 -3.49 9.97 1.82
N ILE A 150 -3.28 10.40 0.58
CA ILE A 150 -2.84 11.77 0.24
C ILE A 150 -4.05 12.55 -0.24
N HIS A 151 -4.34 13.68 0.41
CA HIS A 151 -5.39 14.60 -0.02
C HIS A 151 -4.97 15.28 -1.33
N ASN A 152 -5.91 15.57 -2.22
CA ASN A 152 -5.62 16.22 -3.52
C ASN A 152 -4.96 17.61 -3.38
N LEU A 153 -5.18 18.30 -2.26
CA LEU A 153 -4.53 19.58 -1.95
C LEU A 153 -3.18 19.45 -1.24
N ALA A 154 -2.72 18.24 -0.91
CA ALA A 154 -1.46 18.06 -0.21
C ALA A 154 -0.28 18.34 -1.14
N THR A 155 0.66 19.16 -0.69
CA THR A 155 1.89 19.43 -1.45
C THR A 155 2.95 18.36 -1.19
N LYS A 156 3.91 18.19 -2.12
CA LYS A 156 5.05 17.29 -1.92
C LYS A 156 5.83 17.58 -0.61
N PRO A 157 6.10 18.85 -0.24
CA PRO A 157 6.66 19.17 1.06
C PRO A 157 5.83 18.68 2.25
N ASP A 158 4.50 18.79 2.20
CA ASP A 158 3.62 18.34 3.29
C ASP A 158 3.69 16.82 3.47
N VAL A 159 3.62 16.08 2.37
CA VAL A 159 3.73 14.63 2.35
C VAL A 159 5.09 14.19 2.90
N LYS A 160 6.18 14.83 2.45
CA LYS A 160 7.53 14.52 2.93
C LYS A 160 7.64 14.76 4.44
N ARG A 161 7.21 15.93 4.92
CA ARG A 161 7.23 16.28 6.35
C ARG A 161 6.44 15.27 7.20
N PHE A 162 5.29 14.82 6.70
CA PHE A 162 4.50 13.80 7.36
C PHE A 162 5.24 12.46 7.45
N ILE A 163 5.82 11.98 6.34
CA ILE A 163 6.59 10.73 6.31
C ILE A 163 7.79 10.82 7.26
N ASP A 164 8.58 11.89 7.18
CA ASP A 164 9.78 12.07 8.01
C ASP A 164 9.43 12.05 9.51
N SER A 165 8.39 12.77 9.91
CA SER A 165 7.96 12.87 11.32
C SER A 165 7.29 11.60 11.86
N HIS A 166 6.84 10.69 10.98
CA HIS A 166 6.13 9.48 11.36
C HIS A 166 6.85 8.19 10.94
N TRP A 167 8.07 8.28 10.39
CA TRP A 167 8.78 7.13 9.83
C TRP A 167 8.95 5.99 10.83
N GLY A 168 9.34 6.28 12.07
CA GLY A 168 9.47 5.24 13.10
C GLY A 168 8.15 4.49 13.36
N LYS A 169 7.00 5.18 13.30
CA LYS A 169 5.68 4.55 13.44
C LYS A 169 5.30 3.76 12.19
N ILE A 170 5.65 4.25 11.00
CA ILE A 170 5.44 3.56 9.73
C ILE A 170 6.24 2.25 9.72
N GLN A 171 7.55 2.33 9.94
CA GLN A 171 8.46 1.18 9.97
C GLN A 171 8.09 0.14 11.02
N SER A 172 7.59 0.57 12.20
CA SER A 172 7.15 -0.36 13.24
C SER A 172 5.93 -1.20 12.84
N LYS A 173 5.14 -0.73 11.87
CA LYS A 173 3.96 -1.44 11.38
C LYS A 173 4.28 -2.54 10.37
N ASP A 174 5.42 -2.46 9.69
CA ASP A 174 5.88 -3.50 8.78
C ASP A 174 6.22 -4.81 9.54
N LYS A 175 6.21 -4.76 10.88
CA LYS A 175 6.36 -5.92 11.78
C LYS A 175 5.04 -6.51 12.28
N LEU A 176 3.89 -5.95 11.89
CA LEU A 176 2.58 -6.46 12.34
C LEU A 176 2.25 -7.76 11.60
N LYS A 177 1.86 -8.80 12.34
CA LYS A 177 1.50 -10.10 11.77
C LYS A 177 0.20 -10.01 10.95
N LYS A 178 0.08 -10.87 9.92
CA LYS A 178 -1.13 -11.04 9.11
C LYS A 178 -2.36 -11.20 10.02
N GLY A 179 -3.36 -10.34 9.85
CA GLY A 179 -4.59 -10.33 10.65
C GLY A 179 -4.65 -9.31 11.81
N GLN A 180 -3.56 -8.60 12.13
CA GLN A 180 -3.62 -7.51 13.11
C GLN A 180 -4.21 -6.23 12.49
N LYS A 181 -5.21 -5.64 13.15
CA LYS A 181 -5.82 -4.37 12.72
C LYS A 181 -4.76 -3.27 12.70
N THR A 182 -4.49 -2.72 11.53
CA THR A 182 -3.57 -1.60 11.38
C THR A 182 -4.22 -0.31 11.91
N ASN A 183 -3.57 0.31 12.90
CA ASN A 183 -4.01 1.62 13.41
C ASN A 183 -3.72 2.71 12.38
N ARG A 184 -4.73 3.40 11.85
CA ARG A 184 -4.55 4.54 10.93
C ARG A 184 -3.71 5.65 11.60
N ILE A 185 -2.53 5.96 11.05
CA ILE A 185 -1.75 7.14 11.46
C ILE A 185 -2.38 8.34 10.72
N ARG A 186 -2.70 9.40 11.45
CA ARG A 186 -3.31 10.62 10.90
C ARG A 186 -2.37 11.79 11.16
N SER A 187 -2.27 12.70 10.20
CA SER A 187 -1.52 13.95 10.32
C SER A 187 -2.04 14.81 11.48
N THR A 188 -3.35 14.80 11.67
CA THR A 188 -4.02 15.49 12.78
C THR A 188 -4.83 14.50 13.60
N THR A 189 -4.68 14.60 14.92
CA THR A 189 -5.62 13.98 15.84
C THR A 189 -6.56 15.07 16.34
N HIS A 190 -7.83 15.02 15.96
CA HIS A 190 -8.84 15.95 16.47
C HIS A 190 -9.24 15.63 17.93
N LYS A 191 -8.30 15.19 18.76
CA LYS A 191 -8.56 14.73 20.13
C LYS A 191 -9.17 15.85 20.97
N GLU A 192 -8.62 17.06 20.88
CA GLU A 192 -9.11 18.23 21.62
C GLU A 192 -10.50 18.64 21.15
N ARG A 193 -10.70 18.76 19.84
CA ARG A 193 -12.02 19.02 19.25
C ARG A 193 -13.04 17.97 19.66
N ASP A 194 -12.71 16.69 19.54
CA ASP A 194 -13.61 15.59 19.88
C ASP A 194 -13.94 15.54 21.38
N ARG A 195 -12.96 15.89 22.24
CA ARG A 195 -13.17 16.04 23.68
C ARG A 195 -14.07 17.22 23.98
N TYR A 196 -13.83 18.37 23.36
CA TYR A 196 -14.67 19.56 23.49
C TYR A 196 -16.11 19.29 23.04
N ILE A 197 -16.29 18.62 21.90
CA ILE A 197 -17.61 18.16 21.42
C ILE A 197 -18.27 17.26 22.48
N PHE A 198 -17.55 16.28 23.03
CA PHE A 198 -18.10 15.39 24.05
C PHE A 198 -18.53 16.14 25.32
N GLU A 199 -17.70 17.06 25.82
CA GLU A 199 -17.99 17.89 26.99
C GLU A 199 -19.23 18.76 26.76
N LEU A 200 -19.32 19.44 25.61
CA LEU A 200 -20.51 20.23 25.26
C LEU A 200 -21.75 19.35 25.02
N TYR A 201 -21.60 18.14 24.47
CA TYR A 201 -22.69 17.22 24.18
C TYR A 201 -23.31 16.61 25.45
N TYR A 202 -22.58 16.54 26.56
CA TYR A 202 -23.08 16.03 27.83
C TYR A 202 -23.17 17.09 28.95
N SER A 203 -22.77 18.33 28.69
CA SER A 203 -22.95 19.46 29.62
C SER A 203 -24.43 19.72 29.96
N LYS A 204 -24.75 20.00 31.22
CA LYS A 204 -26.11 20.39 31.60
C LYS A 204 -26.41 21.86 31.27
N ASP A 205 -25.36 22.65 31.03
CA ASP A 205 -25.44 24.12 30.91
C ASP A 205 -25.58 24.59 29.45
N LEU A 206 -25.60 23.66 28.49
CA LEU A 206 -25.81 24.01 27.09
C LEU A 206 -27.30 24.31 26.87
N ASP A 207 -27.69 25.55 27.14
CA ASP A 207 -29.07 26.01 27.03
C ASP A 207 -29.56 25.94 25.58
N THR A 208 -30.54 25.06 25.34
CA THR A 208 -31.14 24.83 24.02
C THR A 208 -32.59 25.32 23.96
N SER A 209 -32.98 26.19 24.90
CA SER A 209 -34.36 26.61 25.11
C SER A 209 -35.05 27.30 23.92
N LYS A 210 -34.35 27.81 22.90
CA LYS A 210 -34.94 28.83 21.98
C LYS A 210 -35.33 28.50 20.52
N GLU A 211 -35.32 27.26 20.02
CA GLU A 211 -35.86 26.97 18.66
C GLU A 211 -36.93 25.84 18.65
N VAL A 212 -37.46 25.41 17.51
CA VAL A 212 -38.36 24.24 17.42
C VAL A 212 -37.78 23.31 16.35
N GLY A 213 -37.47 22.05 16.72
CA GLY A 213 -36.86 21.04 15.84
C GLY A 213 -35.71 20.25 16.49
N GLY A 214 -35.70 18.92 16.30
CA GLY A 214 -34.97 17.92 17.12
C GLY A 214 -33.44 17.86 17.08
N TYR A 215 -32.73 18.96 16.72
CA TYR A 215 -31.26 18.98 16.59
C TYR A 215 -30.57 20.26 17.11
N LYS A 216 -31.22 20.99 18.02
CA LYS A 216 -30.73 22.29 18.55
C LYS A 216 -29.35 22.20 19.18
N ARG A 217 -29.13 21.15 19.96
CA ARG A 217 -27.91 20.96 20.73
C ARG A 217 -26.72 20.78 19.79
N GLU A 218 -26.90 19.96 18.77
CA GLU A 218 -25.87 19.69 17.77
C GLU A 218 -25.59 20.91 16.90
N LYS A 219 -26.61 21.71 16.55
CA LYS A 219 -26.40 22.99 15.85
C LYS A 219 -25.61 23.99 16.70
N ALA A 220 -25.92 24.10 17.99
CA ALA A 220 -25.19 24.96 18.91
C ALA A 220 -23.73 24.50 19.08
N ILE A 221 -23.51 23.18 19.21
CA ILE A 221 -22.16 22.60 19.26
C ILE A 221 -21.41 22.84 17.95
N ALA A 222 -22.06 22.69 16.79
CA ALA A 222 -21.45 22.95 15.48
C ALA A 222 -20.93 24.39 15.39
N LYS A 223 -21.73 25.36 15.84
CA LYS A 223 -21.33 26.77 15.88
C LYS A 223 -20.13 26.98 16.80
N LEU A 224 -20.17 26.47 18.03
CA LEU A 224 -19.07 26.59 18.99
C LEU A 224 -17.78 25.90 18.52
N VAL A 225 -17.89 24.81 17.77
CA VAL A 225 -16.74 24.12 17.16
C VAL A 225 -16.18 24.92 15.99
N LYS A 226 -17.05 25.48 15.13
CA LYS A 226 -16.64 26.37 14.04
C LYS A 226 -15.89 27.58 14.57
N ASP A 227 -16.40 28.21 15.62
CA ASP A 227 -15.80 29.40 16.22
C ASP A 227 -14.43 29.09 16.84
N ARG A 228 -14.26 27.91 17.45
CA ARG A 228 -13.03 27.53 18.17
C ARG A 228 -11.97 26.87 17.29
N PHE A 229 -12.37 26.07 16.31
CA PHE A 229 -11.47 25.24 15.52
C PHE A 229 -11.50 25.56 14.02
N CYS A 230 -12.33 26.51 13.58
CA CYS A 230 -12.54 26.85 12.17
C CYS A 230 -12.98 25.66 11.31
N GLU A 231 -13.73 24.73 11.88
CA GLU A 231 -14.22 23.52 11.20
C GLU A 231 -15.75 23.50 11.12
N ASP A 232 -16.29 23.33 9.91
CA ASP A 232 -17.71 23.11 9.68
C ASP A 232 -18.07 21.64 9.86
N LEU A 233 -18.87 21.34 10.89
CA LEU A 233 -19.36 19.99 11.18
C LEU A 233 -20.87 19.92 11.10
N ASP A 234 -21.39 18.86 10.47
CA ASP A 234 -22.81 18.55 10.51
C ASP A 234 -23.24 17.91 11.85
N TRP A 235 -24.55 17.94 12.12
CA TRP A 235 -25.13 17.41 13.35
C TRP A 235 -24.90 15.90 13.51
N MET A 236 -24.87 15.14 12.40
CA MET A 236 -24.59 13.70 12.42
C MET A 236 -23.17 13.41 12.88
N THR A 237 -22.21 14.21 12.43
CA THR A 237 -20.79 14.09 12.76
C THR A 237 -20.58 14.35 14.24
N ILE A 238 -21.23 15.38 14.79
CA ILE A 238 -21.22 15.70 16.21
C ILE A 238 -21.75 14.54 17.06
N ARG A 239 -22.92 13.97 16.71
CA ARG A 239 -23.46 12.78 17.40
C ARG A 239 -22.50 11.59 17.34
N LYS A 240 -21.96 11.30 16.15
CA LYS A 240 -21.01 10.20 15.95
C LYS A 240 -19.74 10.40 16.76
N ILE A 241 -19.25 11.63 16.93
CA ILE A 241 -18.06 11.94 17.74
C ILE A 241 -18.38 11.74 19.23
N ALA A 242 -19.47 12.34 19.73
CA ALA A 242 -19.87 12.24 21.13
C ALA A 242 -20.11 10.78 21.56
N HIS A 243 -20.82 9.99 20.75
CA HIS A 243 -21.08 8.59 21.04
C HIS A 243 -19.79 7.75 21.04
N ARG A 244 -18.88 7.98 20.08
CA ARG A 244 -17.57 7.31 20.04
C ARG A 244 -16.72 7.61 21.28
N GLN A 245 -16.74 8.84 21.77
CA GLN A 245 -16.03 9.24 23.00
C GLN A 245 -16.64 8.60 24.26
N LYS A 246 -17.98 8.47 24.32
CA LYS A 246 -18.65 7.75 25.40
C LYS A 246 -18.19 6.29 25.48
N ILE A 247 -18.22 5.57 24.35
CA ILE A 247 -17.82 4.15 24.27
C ILE A 247 -16.37 3.94 24.73
N LYS A 248 -15.46 4.85 24.38
CA LYS A 248 -14.04 4.78 24.75
C LYS A 248 -13.77 4.98 26.24
N ARG A 249 -14.69 5.58 27.00
CA ARG A 249 -14.57 5.76 28.45
C ARG A 249 -15.15 4.60 29.27
N THR A 250 -16.07 3.83 28.67
CA THR A 250 -16.70 2.65 29.28
C THR A 250 -15.95 1.33 29.03
N LYS A 251 -14.84 1.37 28.28
CA LYS A 251 -13.92 0.25 28.06
C LYS A 251 -12.58 0.59 28.69
#